data_AF-A0A9C7Z618-F1
#
_entry.id   AF-A0A9C7Z618-F1
#
_cell.length_a   1.000
_cell.length_b   1.000
_cell.length_c   1.000
_cell.angle_alpha   90.00
_cell.angle_beta   90.00
_cell.angle_gamma   90.00
#
_symmetry.space_group_name_H-M   'P 1'
#
loop_
_entity.id
_entity.type
_entity.pdbx_description
1 polymer ?
#
loop_
_entity_poly.entity_id
_entity_poly.type
_entity_poly.pdbx_seq_one_letter_code
_entity_poly.pdbx_strand_id
1 'polypeptide(L)'
;MNRMDGITIAEIPISDLLEETWEGILQRLTVGMDPWDIDIVELAHRYRDYVDALRELQFEVSGRMVLTCSVLLRMQSDDLLASARPTDRSDLIEELEGAIEEEVAQWEAPEEPDEFSLPLFRRPRRQVTIFDLGRALAAAMKVSFRRGKRHAGRVEEEKYNLFDDFEFGGQDFGEKLHSLFTKIKNLLSGHRVISFFRL
;
A
#
# COMPACT_ATOMS: atom_id res chain seq x y z
N MET A 1 26.82 5.83 -6.09
CA MET A 1 27.96 6.08 -5.19
C MET A 1 27.92 7.53 -4.73
N ASN A 2 27.11 7.83 -3.71
CA ASN A 2 27.49 8.67 -2.57
C ASN A 2 26.43 8.39 -1.49
N ARG A 3 26.83 7.63 -0.47
CA ARG A 3 25.98 7.07 0.58
C ARG A 3 26.19 7.98 1.79
N MET A 4 25.10 8.50 2.36
CA MET A 4 25.04 9.12 3.69
C MET A 4 25.94 10.36 3.92
N ASP A 5 25.44 11.53 3.55
CA ASP A 5 25.81 12.77 4.25
C ASP A 5 24.58 13.23 5.05
N GLY A 6 24.52 12.84 6.32
CA GLY A 6 23.49 13.34 7.23
C GLY A 6 23.40 12.63 8.56
N ILE A 7 23.11 11.32 8.57
CA ILE A 7 22.95 10.54 9.81
C ILE A 7 23.36 9.09 9.52
N THR A 8 24.54 8.68 9.96
CA THR A 8 24.88 7.26 9.95
C THR A 8 24.10 6.57 11.07
N ILE A 9 23.27 5.60 10.72
CA ILE A 9 22.44 4.84 11.67
C ILE A 9 23.32 4.16 12.74
N ALA A 10 24.59 3.90 12.42
CA ALA A 10 25.61 3.38 13.34
C ALA A 10 25.93 4.30 14.54
N GLU A 11 25.63 5.60 14.46
CA GLU A 11 25.85 6.56 15.55
C GLU A 11 24.64 6.66 16.50
N ILE A 12 23.51 6.04 16.15
CA ILE A 12 22.30 6.09 16.96
C ILE A 12 22.40 5.04 18.06
N PRO A 13 22.20 5.40 19.35
CA PRO A 13 22.11 4.43 20.42
C PRO A 13 21.03 3.40 20.12
N ILE A 14 21.32 2.12 20.31
CA ILE A 14 20.35 1.03 20.04
C ILE A 14 19.06 1.21 20.88
N SER A 15 19.17 1.79 22.08
CA SER A 15 18.02 2.15 22.91
C SER A 15 17.05 3.10 22.21
N ASP A 16 17.59 4.08 21.51
CA ASP A 16 16.80 5.14 20.87
C ASP A 16 16.11 4.58 19.62
N LEU A 17 16.77 3.67 18.90
CA LEU A 17 16.19 2.96 17.76
C LEU A 17 15.00 2.06 18.14
N LEU A 18 15.00 1.50 19.35
CA LEU A 18 13.98 0.55 19.80
C LEU A 18 12.68 1.22 20.28
N GLU A 19 12.76 2.43 20.84
CA GLU A 19 11.61 3.15 21.40
C GLU A 19 11.11 4.31 20.52
N GLU A 20 11.74 4.51 19.36
CA GLU A 20 11.44 5.66 18.51
C GLU A 20 10.07 5.58 17.83
N THR A 21 9.28 6.63 18.01
CA THR A 21 8.04 6.81 17.27
C THR A 21 8.34 7.32 15.86
N TRP A 22 7.38 7.13 14.93
CA TRP A 22 7.53 7.65 13.57
C TRP A 22 7.68 9.19 13.56
N GLU A 23 7.08 9.90 14.51
CA GLU A 23 7.25 11.35 14.70
C GLU A 23 8.68 11.69 15.11
N GLY A 24 9.24 10.94 16.05
CA GLY A 24 10.62 11.13 16.51
C GLY A 24 11.63 10.91 15.37
N ILE A 25 11.43 9.85 14.58
CA ILE A 25 12.23 9.57 13.39
C ILE A 25 12.09 10.71 12.38
N LEU A 26 10.88 11.20 12.12
CA LEU A 26 10.66 12.31 11.20
C LEU A 26 11.38 13.59 11.66
N GLN A 27 11.31 13.90 12.95
CA GLN A 27 11.99 15.06 13.53
C GLN A 27 13.51 14.92 13.44
N ARG A 28 14.03 13.71 13.62
CA ARG A 28 15.46 13.40 13.52
C ARG A 28 15.96 13.54 12.09
N LEU A 29 15.25 12.96 11.12
CA LEU A 29 15.67 12.97 9.71
C LEU A 29 15.56 14.35 9.05
N THR A 30 14.74 15.23 9.63
CA THR A 30 14.60 16.64 9.20
C THR A 30 15.65 17.58 9.81
N VAL A 31 16.53 17.07 10.69
CA VAL A 31 17.67 17.86 11.19
C VAL A 31 18.55 18.29 10.01
N GLY A 32 18.83 19.60 9.95
CA GLY A 32 19.59 20.22 8.87
C GLY A 32 18.76 20.62 7.63
N MET A 33 17.45 20.38 7.62
CA MET A 33 16.53 20.92 6.60
C MET A 33 15.97 22.28 7.03
N ASP A 34 15.51 23.09 6.06
CA ASP A 34 14.75 24.31 6.36
C ASP A 34 13.36 23.94 6.92
N PRO A 35 13.00 24.39 8.14
CA PRO A 35 11.70 24.09 8.73
C PRO A 35 10.50 24.67 7.96
N TRP A 36 10.72 25.70 7.16
CA TRP A 36 9.69 26.39 6.39
C TRP A 36 9.54 25.85 4.96
N ASP A 37 10.57 25.17 4.47
CA ASP A 37 10.64 24.59 3.13
C ASP A 37 11.30 23.21 3.18
N ILE A 38 10.54 22.20 3.61
CA ILE A 38 11.04 20.83 3.64
C ILE A 38 11.13 20.28 2.21
N ASP A 39 12.32 19.82 1.85
CA ASP A 39 12.53 18.96 0.69
C ASP A 39 11.97 17.55 0.96
N ILE A 40 10.78 17.29 0.40
CA ILE A 40 10.06 16.03 0.53
C ILE A 40 10.82 14.89 -0.15
N VAL A 41 11.53 15.16 -1.25
CA VAL A 41 12.26 14.15 -2.03
C VAL A 41 13.42 13.62 -1.20
N GLU A 42 14.21 14.53 -0.64
CA GLU A 42 15.31 14.19 0.26
C GLU A 42 14.81 13.49 1.53
N LEU A 43 13.73 13.98 2.14
CA LEU A 43 13.16 13.36 3.33
C LEU A 43 12.64 11.94 3.05
N ALA A 44 11.98 11.72 1.90
CA ALA A 44 11.49 10.40 1.50
C ALA A 44 12.64 9.40 1.32
N HIS A 45 13.75 9.83 0.72
CA HIS A 45 14.96 9.02 0.60
C HIS A 45 15.55 8.68 1.97
N ARG A 46 15.78 9.68 2.83
CA ARG A 46 16.31 9.45 4.19
C ARG A 46 15.44 8.48 4.99
N TYR A 47 14.12 8.64 4.91
CA TYR A 47 13.18 7.80 5.64
C TYR A 47 13.18 6.36 5.12
N ARG A 48 13.22 6.17 3.80
CA ARG A 48 13.33 4.84 3.19
C ARG A 48 14.62 4.15 3.61
N ASP A 49 15.75 4.84 3.50
CA ASP A 49 17.06 4.29 3.85
C ASP A 49 17.13 3.92 5.34
N TYR A 50 16.49 4.71 6.22
CA TYR A 50 16.33 4.37 7.63
C TYR A 50 15.53 3.07 7.85
N VAL A 51 14.38 2.94 7.18
CA VAL A 51 13.55 1.73 7.27
C VAL A 51 14.28 0.49 6.73
N ASP A 52 15.04 0.64 5.65
CA ASP A 52 15.79 -0.47 5.05
C ASP A 52 16.95 -0.91 5.94
N ALA A 53 17.67 0.02 6.57
CA ALA A 53 18.70 -0.32 7.53
C ALA A 53 18.14 -1.02 8.78
N LEU A 54 16.97 -0.60 9.29
CA LEU A 54 16.30 -1.32 10.39
C LEU A 54 15.99 -2.78 10.01
N ARG A 55 15.58 -3.02 8.76
CA ARG A 55 15.33 -4.37 8.25
C ARG A 55 16.60 -5.19 8.13
N GLU A 56 17.69 -4.60 7.62
CA GLU A 56 18.99 -5.26 7.51
C GLU A 56 19.52 -5.70 8.89
N LEU A 57 19.28 -4.87 9.91
CA LEU A 57 19.68 -5.13 11.30
C LEU A 57 18.67 -6.02 12.07
N GLN A 58 17.62 -6.53 11.41
CA GLN A 58 16.55 -7.35 11.99
C GLN A 58 15.78 -6.69 13.15
N PHE A 59 15.71 -5.34 13.17
CA PHE A 59 14.86 -4.62 14.11
C PHE A 59 13.38 -4.71 13.73
N GLU A 60 12.51 -4.59 14.72
CA GLU A 60 11.06 -4.56 14.49
C GLU A 60 10.65 -3.21 13.85
N VAL A 61 10.05 -3.29 12.66
CA VAL A 61 9.50 -2.12 11.98
C VAL A 61 7.99 -2.06 12.19
N SER A 62 7.54 -1.11 13.02
CA SER A 62 6.12 -0.85 13.21
C SER A 62 5.41 -0.49 11.90
N GLY A 63 4.15 -0.95 11.75
CA GLY A 63 3.36 -0.65 10.56
C GLY A 63 3.12 0.85 10.32
N ARG A 64 3.20 1.67 11.37
CA ARG A 64 3.14 3.13 11.26
C ARG A 64 4.35 3.69 10.52
N MET A 65 5.54 3.17 10.76
CA MET A 65 6.75 3.60 10.04
C MET A 65 6.67 3.23 8.56
N VAL A 66 6.23 2.01 8.25
CA VAL A 66 6.03 1.58 6.85
C VAL A 66 5.01 2.48 6.15
N LEU A 67 3.91 2.77 6.81
CA LEU A 67 2.89 3.67 6.29
C LEU A 67 3.45 5.09 6.07
N THR A 68 4.19 5.64 7.03
CA THR A 68 4.84 6.94 6.88
C THR A 68 5.75 6.98 5.65
N CYS A 69 6.60 5.96 5.49
CA CYS A 69 7.48 5.81 4.32
C CYS A 69 6.67 5.81 3.02
N SER A 70 5.59 5.01 2.94
CA SER A 70 4.74 4.96 1.75
C SER A 70 4.06 6.30 1.41
N VAL A 71 3.68 7.08 2.43
CA VAL A 71 3.05 8.39 2.22
C VAL A 71 4.09 9.38 1.69
N LEU A 72 5.31 9.39 2.25
CA LEU A 72 6.40 10.23 1.78
C LEU A 72 6.79 9.91 0.34
N LEU A 73 6.94 8.62 0.01
CA LEU A 73 7.24 8.17 -1.36
C LEU A 73 6.13 8.55 -2.35
N ARG A 74 4.85 8.47 -1.92
CA ARG A 74 3.74 8.97 -2.73
C ARG A 74 3.86 10.48 -2.97
N MET A 75 4.17 11.26 -1.93
CA MET A 75 4.33 12.71 -2.07
C MET A 75 5.49 13.06 -3.02
N GLN A 76 6.61 12.33 -2.94
CA GLN A 76 7.72 12.43 -3.90
C GLN A 76 7.26 12.10 -5.33
N SER A 77 6.50 11.01 -5.51
CA SER A 77 5.97 10.64 -6.84
C SER A 77 5.01 11.69 -7.38
N ASP A 78 4.14 12.26 -6.54
CA ASP A 78 3.20 13.31 -6.93
C ASP A 78 3.93 14.58 -7.37
N ASP A 79 5.05 14.92 -6.72
CA ASP A 79 5.93 16.04 -7.08
C ASP A 79 6.67 15.79 -8.41
N LEU A 80 7.23 14.59 -8.60
CA LEU A 80 7.83 14.18 -9.87
C LEU A 80 6.83 14.28 -11.03
N LEU A 81 5.61 13.79 -10.85
CA LEU A 81 4.54 13.90 -11.84
C LEU A 81 4.10 15.35 -12.10
N ALA A 82 4.21 16.23 -11.11
CA ALA A 82 3.92 17.66 -11.28
C ALA A 82 5.05 18.40 -12.02
N SER A 83 6.30 17.98 -11.81
CA SER A 83 7.49 18.54 -12.43
C SER A 83 7.73 18.02 -13.85
N ALA A 84 7.16 16.85 -14.19
CA ALA A 84 7.07 16.34 -15.53
C ALA A 84 6.24 17.32 -16.38
N ARG A 85 6.92 18.27 -17.03
CA ARG A 85 6.42 18.86 -18.28
C ARG A 85 6.05 17.70 -19.21
N PRO A 86 5.04 17.83 -20.08
CA PRO A 86 4.90 16.90 -21.20
C PRO A 86 6.22 16.97 -21.97
N THR A 87 7.10 16.01 -21.68
CA THR A 87 8.33 15.77 -22.44
C THR A 87 7.89 15.09 -23.74
N ASP A 88 8.76 15.01 -24.74
CA ASP A 88 8.64 14.41 -26.10
C ASP A 88 8.15 12.93 -26.16
N ARG A 89 7.36 12.49 -25.18
CA ARG A 89 6.44 11.37 -25.26
C ARG A 89 5.35 11.62 -26.31
N SER A 90 5.28 12.79 -26.97
CA SER A 90 4.34 13.04 -28.07
C SER A 90 4.50 12.03 -29.18
N ASP A 91 5.72 11.67 -29.57
CA ASP A 91 5.92 10.89 -30.80
C ASP A 91 5.51 9.42 -30.60
N LEU A 92 5.81 8.84 -29.43
CA LEU A 92 5.36 7.50 -29.06
C LEU A 92 3.87 7.46 -28.70
N ILE A 93 3.31 8.58 -28.20
CA ILE A 93 1.88 8.70 -27.95
C ILE A 93 1.12 8.89 -29.25
N GLU A 94 1.62 9.69 -30.21
CA GLU A 94 1.06 9.86 -31.55
C GLU A 94 1.09 8.55 -32.35
N GLU A 95 2.19 7.80 -32.29
CA GLU A 95 2.29 6.49 -32.95
C GLU A 95 1.30 5.49 -32.35
N LEU A 96 1.11 5.52 -31.02
CA LEU A 96 0.14 4.68 -30.33
C LEU A 96 -1.31 5.15 -30.58
N GLU A 97 -1.57 6.46 -30.60
CA GLU A 97 -2.87 7.06 -30.91
C GLU A 97 -3.27 6.78 -32.36
N GLY A 98 -2.35 6.87 -33.32
CA GLY A 98 -2.60 6.52 -34.72
C GLY A 98 -2.91 5.03 -34.91
N ALA A 99 -2.20 4.14 -34.21
CA ALA A 99 -2.51 2.71 -34.20
C ALA A 99 -3.88 2.40 -33.56
N ILE A 100 -4.25 3.15 -32.51
CA ILE A 100 -5.56 3.04 -31.87
C ILE A 100 -6.67 3.60 -32.78
N GLU A 101 -6.47 4.73 -33.47
CA GLU A 101 -7.43 5.31 -34.41
C GLU A 101 -7.75 4.37 -35.58
N GLU A 102 -6.74 3.69 -36.14
CA GLU A 102 -6.95 2.68 -37.19
C GLU A 102 -7.79 1.49 -36.71
N GLU A 103 -7.65 1.11 -35.43
CA GLU A 103 -8.42 0.04 -34.79
C GLU A 103 -9.85 0.49 -34.42
N VAL A 104 -9.99 1.73 -33.93
CA VAL A 104 -11.27 2.37 -33.54
C VAL A 104 -12.13 2.67 -34.78
N ALA A 105 -11.54 2.96 -35.94
CA ALA A 105 -12.27 3.15 -37.19
C ALA A 105 -13.05 1.92 -37.65
N GLN A 106 -12.71 0.73 -37.15
CA GLN A 106 -13.41 -0.53 -37.40
C GLN A 106 -14.43 -0.88 -36.31
N TRP A 107 -14.46 -0.12 -35.21
CA TRP A 107 -15.37 -0.29 -34.08
C TRP A 107 -16.51 0.73 -34.14
N GLU A 108 -17.74 0.26 -33.95
CA GLU A 108 -18.89 1.16 -33.75
C GLU A 108 -18.84 1.70 -32.32
N ALA A 109 -18.61 3.01 -32.16
CA ALA A 109 -18.48 3.64 -30.85
C ALA A 109 -19.80 3.52 -30.05
N PRO A 110 -19.76 3.02 -28.80
CA PRO A 110 -20.91 3.09 -27.90
C PRO A 110 -21.33 4.55 -27.66
N GLU A 111 -22.61 4.79 -27.35
CA GLU A 111 -23.08 6.12 -26.94
C GLU A 111 -22.17 6.67 -25.83
N GLU A 112 -21.58 7.86 -26.07
CA GLU A 112 -20.73 8.52 -25.08
C GLU A 112 -21.54 8.73 -23.79
N PRO A 113 -21.08 8.20 -22.63
CA PRO A 113 -21.69 8.56 -21.37
C PRO A 113 -21.48 10.06 -21.13
N ASP A 114 -22.44 10.70 -20.45
CA ASP A 114 -22.35 12.11 -20.04
C ASP A 114 -20.95 12.46 -19.51
N GLU A 115 -20.41 13.58 -20.02
CA GLU A 115 -19.05 14.06 -19.76
C GLU A 115 -18.65 13.91 -18.29
N PHE A 116 -17.83 12.89 -18.00
CA PHE A 116 -17.37 12.60 -16.65
C PHE A 116 -16.30 13.64 -16.27
N SER A 117 -16.74 14.78 -15.76
CA SER A 117 -15.81 15.80 -15.25
C SER A 117 -15.12 15.25 -14.00
N LEU A 118 -13.82 14.96 -14.13
CA LEU A 118 -13.00 14.66 -12.96
C LEU A 118 -13.02 15.89 -12.04
N PRO A 119 -13.28 15.71 -10.73
CA PRO A 119 -13.23 16.82 -9.79
C PRO A 119 -11.83 17.44 -9.85
N LEU A 120 -11.78 18.75 -10.08
CA LEU A 120 -10.53 19.50 -10.11
C LEU A 120 -9.82 19.38 -8.76
N PHE A 121 -8.79 18.54 -8.71
CA PHE A 121 -7.90 18.44 -7.56
C PHE A 121 -7.02 19.69 -7.51
N ARG A 122 -7.38 20.66 -6.67
CA ARG A 122 -6.49 21.80 -6.39
C ARG A 122 -5.26 21.29 -5.66
N ARG A 123 -4.10 21.41 -6.31
CA ARG A 123 -2.80 21.13 -5.68
C ARG A 123 -2.30 22.40 -4.98
N PRO A 124 -2.04 22.37 -3.67
CA PRO A 124 -1.42 23.51 -2.99
C PRO A 124 0.04 23.64 -3.49
N ARG A 125 0.37 24.77 -4.11
CA ARG A 125 1.73 25.10 -4.57
C ARG A 125 2.61 25.76 -3.51
N ARG A 126 2.15 25.78 -2.25
CA ARG A 126 2.85 26.42 -1.13
C ARG A 126 3.95 25.48 -0.62
N GLN A 127 5.08 26.05 -0.22
CA GLN A 127 6.14 25.35 0.50
C GLN A 127 5.58 24.65 1.75
N VAL A 128 6.02 23.42 2.00
CA VAL A 128 5.49 22.59 3.08
C VAL A 128 6.36 22.78 4.32
N THR A 129 5.77 23.24 5.41
CA THR A 129 6.46 23.34 6.71
C THR A 129 6.51 21.98 7.41
N ILE A 130 7.45 21.79 8.34
CA ILE A 130 7.54 20.55 9.16
C ILE A 130 6.21 20.28 9.86
N PHE A 131 5.57 21.32 10.39
CA PHE A 131 4.31 21.20 11.11
C PHE A 131 3.17 20.75 10.19
N ASP A 132 3.10 21.31 8.99
CA ASP A 132 2.11 20.89 8.00
C ASP A 132 2.31 19.44 7.58
N LEU A 133 3.58 19.04 7.38
CA LEU A 133 3.93 17.68 7.02
C LEU A 133 3.50 16.70 8.11
N GLY A 134 3.88 16.95 9.36
CA GLY A 134 3.50 16.09 10.50
C GLY A 134 1.98 15.98 10.65
N ARG A 135 1.27 17.11 10.49
CA ARG A 135 -0.20 17.14 10.54
C ARG A 135 -0.83 16.35 9.38
N ALA A 136 -0.32 16.51 8.17
CA ALA A 136 -0.82 15.81 6.98
C ALA A 136 -0.61 14.31 7.11
N LEU A 137 0.56 13.90 7.61
CA LEU A 137 0.92 12.52 7.82
C LEU A 137 0.03 11.86 8.89
N ALA A 138 -0.15 12.50 10.04
CA ALA A 138 -1.08 12.04 11.08
C ALA A 138 -2.52 11.91 10.55
N ALA A 139 -2.97 12.87 9.73
CA ALA A 139 -4.28 12.80 9.08
C ALA A 139 -4.39 11.62 8.10
N ALA A 140 -3.35 11.37 7.29
CA ALA A 140 -3.28 10.23 6.38
C ALA A 140 -3.35 8.90 7.13
N MET A 141 -2.66 8.79 8.27
CA MET A 141 -2.70 7.62 9.16
C MET A 141 -4.08 7.39 9.78
N LYS A 142 -4.76 8.46 10.19
CA LYS A 142 -6.16 8.36 10.68
C LYS A 142 -7.09 7.84 9.59
N VAL A 143 -6.91 8.29 8.35
CA VAL A 143 -7.71 7.84 7.20
C VAL A 143 -7.42 6.37 6.86
N SER A 144 -6.15 5.96 6.84
CA SER A 144 -5.78 4.56 6.57
C SER A 144 -6.33 3.63 7.66
N PHE A 145 -6.24 4.01 8.93
CA PHE A 145 -6.81 3.25 10.04
C PHE A 145 -8.34 3.12 9.92
N ARG A 146 -9.03 4.23 9.60
CA ARG A 146 -10.49 4.21 9.39
C ARG A 146 -10.89 3.36 8.18
N ARG A 147 -10.09 3.37 7.10
CA ARG A 147 -10.29 2.47 5.94
C ARG A 147 -10.10 1.02 6.37
N GLY A 148 -9.04 0.70 7.09
CA GLY A 148 -8.79 -0.64 7.63
C GLY A 148 -9.95 -1.15 8.49
N LYS A 149 -10.47 -0.33 9.42
CA LYS A 149 -11.64 -0.70 10.24
C LYS A 149 -12.90 -0.96 9.40
N ARG A 150 -13.15 -0.15 8.36
CA ARG A 150 -14.27 -0.37 7.45
C ARG A 150 -14.10 -1.63 6.61
N HIS A 151 -12.89 -1.90 6.11
CA HIS A 151 -12.59 -3.14 5.39
C HIS A 151 -12.73 -4.36 6.29
N ALA A 152 -12.26 -4.31 7.54
CA ALA A 152 -12.45 -5.40 8.50
C ALA A 152 -13.93 -5.65 8.80
N GLY A 153 -14.72 -4.59 9.05
CA GLY A 153 -16.17 -4.71 9.23
C GLY A 153 -16.89 -5.24 7.99
N ARG A 154 -16.48 -4.81 6.80
CA ARG A 154 -17.02 -5.31 5.52
C ARG A 154 -16.65 -6.78 5.29
N VAL A 155 -15.44 -7.22 5.64
CA VAL A 155 -15.04 -8.64 5.56
C VAL A 155 -15.81 -9.49 6.58
N GLU A 156 -16.18 -8.94 7.73
CA GLU A 156 -17.07 -9.63 8.69
C GLU A 156 -18.53 -9.68 8.22
N GLU A 157 -19.03 -8.66 7.53
CA GLU A 157 -20.36 -8.66 6.89
C GLU A 157 -20.41 -9.52 5.61
N GLU A 158 -19.33 -9.57 4.84
CA GLU A 158 -19.14 -10.44 3.66
C GLU A 158 -18.78 -11.89 4.04
N LYS A 159 -18.73 -12.23 5.34
CA LYS A 159 -18.92 -13.63 5.82
C LYS A 159 -20.39 -14.06 5.72
N TYR A 160 -21.08 -13.67 4.66
CA TYR A 160 -21.94 -14.65 4.00
C TYR A 160 -20.98 -15.69 3.45
N ASN A 161 -20.88 -16.88 4.04
CA ASN A 161 -20.09 -17.90 3.36
C ASN A 161 -20.76 -18.10 2.01
N LEU A 162 -20.02 -17.93 0.92
CA LEU A 162 -20.52 -18.21 -0.45
C LEU A 162 -21.12 -19.63 -0.57
N PHE A 163 -20.84 -20.49 0.41
CA PHE A 163 -21.32 -21.85 0.54
C PHE A 163 -22.55 -22.03 1.44
N ASP A 164 -23.02 -21.00 2.15
CA ASP A 164 -24.21 -21.08 3.03
C ASP A 164 -25.48 -21.36 2.20
N ASP A 165 -25.52 -20.92 0.93
CA ASP A 165 -26.64 -21.19 0.00
C ASP A 165 -26.42 -22.46 -0.86
N PHE A 166 -25.29 -23.17 -0.69
CA PHE A 166 -24.94 -24.31 -1.53
C PHE A 166 -25.42 -25.63 -0.91
N GLU A 167 -26.65 -26.03 -1.25
CA GLU A 167 -27.16 -27.34 -0.86
C GLU A 167 -26.72 -28.44 -1.84
N PHE A 168 -26.03 -29.47 -1.35
CA PHE A 168 -25.68 -30.66 -2.15
C PHE A 168 -26.57 -31.84 -1.77
N GLY A 169 -27.72 -31.95 -2.44
CA GLY A 169 -28.73 -32.99 -2.18
C GLY A 169 -29.57 -32.73 -0.92
N GLY A 170 -29.89 -31.46 -0.64
CA GLY A 170 -30.76 -31.04 0.48
C GLY A 170 -30.10 -31.05 1.86
N GLN A 171 -28.76 -31.07 1.92
CA GLN A 171 -27.99 -30.92 3.15
C GLN A 171 -27.01 -29.76 2.98
N ASP A 172 -26.84 -28.98 4.06
CA ASP A 172 -25.85 -27.92 4.14
C ASP A 172 -24.45 -28.50 3.84
N PHE A 173 -23.76 -27.88 2.89
CA PHE A 173 -22.41 -28.23 2.51
C PHE A 173 -21.44 -28.13 3.69
N GLY A 174 -21.65 -27.15 4.58
CA GLY A 174 -20.85 -26.94 5.79
C GLY A 174 -20.86 -28.16 6.70
N GLU A 175 -22.06 -28.66 7.04
CA GLU A 175 -22.23 -29.87 7.84
C GLU A 175 -21.56 -31.09 7.21
N LYS A 176 -21.71 -31.24 5.89
CA LYS A 176 -21.14 -32.38 5.15
C LYS A 176 -19.62 -32.35 5.15
N LEU A 177 -19.01 -31.19 4.92
CA LEU A 177 -17.57 -30.99 4.98
C LEU A 177 -17.03 -31.32 6.38
N HIS A 178 -17.73 -30.88 7.43
CA HIS A 178 -17.34 -31.15 8.81
C HIS A 178 -17.43 -32.64 9.16
N SER A 179 -18.47 -33.33 8.68
CA SER A 179 -18.63 -34.77 8.85
C SER A 179 -17.51 -35.56 8.15
N LEU A 180 -17.15 -35.15 6.93
CA LEU A 180 -16.09 -35.77 6.13
C LEU A 180 -14.73 -35.53 6.79
N PHE A 181 -14.45 -34.29 7.19
CA PHE A 181 -13.22 -33.95 7.90
C PHE A 181 -13.08 -34.75 9.19
N THR A 182 -14.16 -34.90 9.96
CA THR A 182 -14.15 -35.70 11.20
C THR A 182 -13.88 -37.18 10.91
N LYS A 183 -14.51 -37.74 9.87
CA LYS A 183 -14.25 -39.13 9.44
C LYS A 183 -12.80 -39.32 9.01
N ILE A 184 -12.27 -38.40 8.20
CA ILE A 184 -10.88 -38.41 7.72
C ILE A 184 -9.91 -38.29 8.90
N LYS A 185 -10.16 -37.37 9.83
CA LYS A 185 -9.36 -37.16 11.03
C LYS A 185 -9.33 -38.41 11.91
N ASN A 186 -10.47 -39.06 12.12
CA ASN A 186 -10.56 -40.29 12.90
C ASN A 186 -9.79 -41.44 12.23
N LEU A 187 -9.91 -41.57 10.90
CA LEU A 187 -9.17 -42.55 10.11
C LEU A 187 -7.65 -42.32 10.18
N LEU A 188 -7.22 -41.07 10.06
CA LEU A 188 -5.81 -40.67 10.14
C LEU A 188 -5.24 -40.76 11.56
N SER A 189 -6.05 -40.54 12.59
CA SER A 189 -5.61 -40.64 13.99
C SER A 189 -5.38 -42.08 14.44
N GLY A 190 -5.99 -43.06 13.76
CA GLY A 190 -5.91 -44.48 14.12
C GLY A 190 -4.90 -45.29 13.30
N HIS A 191 -4.61 -44.90 12.06
CA HIS A 191 -3.77 -45.69 11.15
C HIS A 191 -2.66 -44.86 10.52
N ARG A 192 -1.42 -45.34 10.62
CA ARG A 192 -0.20 -44.65 10.16
C ARG A 192 -0.07 -44.54 8.63
N VAL A 193 -0.87 -45.30 7.86
CA VAL A 193 -0.93 -45.26 6.38
C VAL A 193 -2.34 -45.64 5.91
N ILE A 194 -2.95 -44.85 5.03
CA ILE A 194 -4.24 -45.14 4.38
C ILE A 194 -3.99 -45.28 2.87
N SER A 195 -4.39 -46.41 2.28
CA SER A 195 -4.32 -46.64 0.83
C SER A 195 -5.62 -46.22 0.15
N PHE A 196 -5.55 -45.27 -0.78
CA PHE A 196 -6.71 -44.69 -1.49
C PHE A 196 -7.35 -45.60 -2.56
N PHE A 197 -6.80 -46.78 -2.81
CA PHE A 197 -7.26 -47.69 -3.88
C PHE A 197 -8.42 -48.61 -3.49
N ARG A 198 -9.08 -48.39 -2.34
CA ARG A 198 -10.18 -49.25 -1.87
C ARG A 198 -11.37 -48.50 -1.29
N LEU A 199 -11.51 -47.22 -1.62
CA LEU A 199 -12.67 -46.38 -1.31
C LEU A 199 -13.56 -46.24 -2.55
#